data_AF-A0A3A5W5R1-F1
#
_entry.id   AF-A0A3A5W5R1-F1
#
_cell.length_a   1.000
_cell.length_b   1.000
_cell.length_c   1.000
_cell.angle_alpha   90.00
_cell.angle_beta   90.00
_cell.angle_gamma   90.00
#
_symmetry.space_group_name_H-M   'P 1'
#
loop_
_entity.id
_entity.type
_entity.pdbx_description
1 polymer ?
#
loop_
_entity_poly.entity_id
_entity_poly.type
_entity_poly.pdbx_seq_one_letter_code
_entity_poly.pdbx_strand_id
1 'polypeptide(L)'
;MLPRQRLEKLGRRRQPHQLRSLGRLMRPTSIASTERNEGGLTAVIEFLSAFTLFLMILTAFLSLAQLQMGSNDPDVDRLDRAASLGLDRLTSGEGWFVPMTDVLDYANATEDWHAFSAEVLHEGRVQPGLMNQYRLDEQKIQALHNVTEDGMAAGLGLADDMSLHLSITVVNSDDA
;
A
#
# COMPACT_ATOMS: atom_id res chain seq x y z
N MET A 1 -74.42 -74.25 -29.85
CA MET A 1 -75.84 -74.62 -29.64
C MET A 1 -76.34 -73.92 -28.38
N LEU A 2 -77.14 -72.87 -28.53
CA LEU A 2 -78.03 -72.32 -27.50
C LEU A 2 -79.36 -73.11 -27.55
N PRO A 3 -80.17 -73.19 -26.47
CA PRO A 3 -81.00 -72.05 -25.99
C PRO A 3 -81.13 -71.97 -24.45
N ARG A 4 -81.14 -70.78 -23.83
CA ARG A 4 -82.29 -69.88 -23.59
C ARG A 4 -83.50 -70.56 -22.94
N GLN A 5 -83.68 -70.38 -21.63
CA GLN A 5 -84.95 -69.90 -21.06
C GLN A 5 -84.67 -68.98 -19.86
N ARG A 6 -85.16 -67.74 -20.01
CA ARG A 6 -85.19 -66.64 -19.06
C ARG A 6 -86.66 -66.49 -18.69
N LEU A 7 -87.01 -66.51 -17.41
CA LEU A 7 -88.27 -65.93 -16.94
C LEU A 7 -88.09 -65.38 -15.53
N GLU A 8 -88.05 -64.06 -15.50
CA GLU A 8 -88.11 -63.20 -14.34
C GLU A 8 -89.42 -63.37 -13.57
N LYS A 9 -89.33 -63.14 -12.24
CA LYS A 9 -90.31 -62.50 -11.34
C LYS A 9 -89.92 -62.94 -9.92
N LEU A 10 -89.91 -62.14 -8.87
CA LEU A 10 -90.20 -60.74 -8.62
C LEU A 10 -90.02 -60.63 -7.10
N GLY A 11 -89.31 -59.62 -6.57
CA GLY A 11 -89.66 -59.15 -5.23
C GLY A 11 -88.53 -58.71 -4.29
N ARG A 12 -88.54 -57.39 -4.07
CA ARG A 12 -88.16 -56.63 -2.87
C ARG A 12 -86.67 -56.34 -2.68
N ARG A 13 -86.23 -55.13 -3.04
CA ARG A 13 -86.38 -53.84 -2.31
C ARG A 13 -85.29 -53.64 -1.23
N ARG A 14 -84.31 -52.79 -1.56
CA ARG A 14 -83.89 -51.55 -0.85
C ARG A 14 -82.36 -51.32 -0.93
N GLN A 15 -81.94 -50.39 -1.80
CA GLN A 15 -80.93 -49.37 -1.43
C GLN A 15 -81.66 -48.30 -0.57
N PRO A 16 -81.04 -47.29 0.10
CA PRO A 16 -79.71 -46.70 -0.12
C PRO A 16 -78.96 -46.13 1.14
N HIS A 17 -77.77 -45.55 0.87
CA HIS A 17 -77.20 -44.32 1.45
C HIS A 17 -76.80 -44.14 2.93
N GLN A 18 -75.51 -43.79 3.08
CA GLN A 18 -74.95 -42.59 3.77
C GLN A 18 -74.47 -42.68 5.24
N LEU A 19 -73.23 -42.17 5.38
CA LEU A 19 -72.71 -41.24 6.39
C LEU A 19 -72.17 -41.72 7.76
N ARG A 20 -71.02 -41.08 8.08
CA ARG A 20 -70.40 -40.77 9.39
C ARG A 20 -69.46 -41.82 9.98
N SER A 21 -68.15 -41.61 9.83
CA SER A 21 -67.28 -40.78 10.70
C SER A 21 -67.05 -41.39 12.07
N LEU A 22 -65.83 -41.89 12.32
CA LEU A 22 -64.97 -41.49 13.45
C LEU A 22 -63.72 -42.39 13.42
N GLY A 23 -62.55 -41.79 13.52
CA GLY A 23 -61.30 -42.54 13.63
C GLY A 23 -60.10 -41.82 13.01
N ARG A 24 -59.97 -40.52 13.27
CA ARG A 24 -58.72 -39.78 13.04
C ARG A 24 -57.70 -40.31 14.06
N LEU A 25 -56.99 -41.38 13.71
CA LEU A 25 -55.76 -41.74 14.41
C LEU A 25 -54.68 -40.76 13.97
N MET A 26 -54.19 -39.98 14.94
CA MET A 26 -53.13 -38.99 14.80
C MET A 26 -51.92 -39.62 14.11
N ARG A 27 -51.56 -39.07 12.95
CA ARG A 27 -50.22 -39.25 12.38
C ARG A 27 -49.29 -38.38 13.24
N PRO A 28 -48.24 -38.92 13.88
CA PRO A 28 -47.23 -38.08 14.49
C PRO A 28 -46.36 -37.54 13.36
N THR A 29 -46.74 -36.38 12.83
CA THR A 29 -45.91 -35.61 11.91
C THR A 29 -45.71 -34.23 12.50
N SER A 30 -44.92 -34.15 13.58
CA SER A 30 -44.35 -32.87 14.03
C SER A 30 -42.99 -33.00 14.74
N ILE A 31 -42.31 -34.15 14.65
CA ILE A 31 -40.96 -34.33 15.22
C ILE A 31 -39.88 -34.18 14.13
N ALA A 32 -40.17 -34.55 12.89
CA ALA A 32 -39.22 -34.47 11.78
C ALA A 32 -38.90 -33.03 11.28
N SER A 33 -39.75 -32.05 11.60
CA SER A 33 -39.53 -30.64 11.17
C SER A 33 -38.59 -29.88 12.11
N THR A 34 -38.53 -30.23 13.39
CA THR A 34 -37.67 -29.56 14.38
C THR A 34 -36.20 -29.97 14.20
N GLU A 35 -35.92 -31.27 14.06
CA GLU A 35 -34.54 -31.76 13.87
C GLU A 35 -33.89 -31.25 12.56
N ARG A 36 -34.70 -31.05 11.51
CA ARG A 36 -34.22 -30.50 10.23
C ARG A 36 -33.85 -29.02 10.34
N ASN A 37 -34.55 -28.27 11.18
CA ASN A 37 -34.24 -26.87 11.47
C ASN A 37 -33.00 -26.75 12.36
N GLU A 38 -32.82 -27.68 13.32
CA GLU A 38 -31.62 -27.75 14.15
C GLU A 38 -30.38 -28.09 13.32
N GLY A 39 -30.44 -29.08 12.43
CA GLY A 39 -29.32 -29.42 11.54
C GLY A 39 -28.96 -28.29 10.57
N GLY A 40 -29.97 -27.57 10.04
CA GLY A 40 -29.74 -26.38 9.21
C GLY A 40 -29.12 -25.23 9.99
N LEU A 41 -29.58 -24.98 11.22
CA LEU A 41 -29.03 -23.96 12.10
C LEU A 41 -27.59 -24.28 12.53
N THR A 42 -27.29 -25.54 12.85
CA THR A 42 -25.94 -26.03 13.16
C THR A 42 -25.02 -25.86 11.95
N ALA A 43 -25.46 -26.23 10.75
CA ALA A 43 -24.66 -26.04 9.52
C ALA A 43 -24.35 -24.56 9.25
N VAL A 44 -25.31 -23.66 9.51
CA VAL A 44 -25.11 -22.21 9.38
C VAL A 44 -24.12 -21.68 10.41
N ILE A 45 -24.21 -22.13 11.67
CA ILE A 45 -23.27 -21.76 12.74
C ILE A 45 -21.86 -22.28 12.41
N GLU A 46 -21.75 -23.51 11.95
CA GLU A 46 -20.47 -24.11 11.54
C GLU A 46 -19.84 -23.29 10.41
N PHE A 47 -20.61 -22.97 9.37
CA PHE A 47 -20.16 -22.13 8.27
C PHE A 47 -19.72 -20.73 8.74
N LEU A 48 -20.54 -20.07 9.56
CA LEU A 48 -20.21 -18.75 10.12
C LEU A 48 -18.98 -18.79 11.02
N SER A 49 -18.80 -19.86 11.80
CA SER A 49 -17.64 -20.03 12.68
C SER A 49 -16.35 -20.26 11.89
N ALA A 50 -16.39 -21.10 10.85
CA ALA A 50 -15.27 -21.31 9.94
C ALA A 50 -14.95 -20.03 9.15
N PHE A 51 -15.97 -19.32 8.69
CA PHE A 51 -15.80 -18.04 7.99
C PHE A 51 -15.21 -16.96 8.91
N THR A 52 -15.69 -16.86 10.14
CA THR A 52 -15.16 -15.93 11.14
C THR A 52 -13.72 -16.27 11.50
N LEU A 53 -13.40 -17.55 11.71
CA LEU A 53 -12.01 -17.99 11.94
C LEU A 53 -11.12 -17.68 10.75
N PHE A 54 -11.59 -17.92 9.52
CA PHE A 54 -10.86 -17.55 8.32
C PHE A 54 -10.59 -16.04 8.25
N LEU A 55 -11.61 -15.21 8.51
CA LEU A 55 -11.43 -13.75 8.57
C LEU A 55 -10.49 -13.34 9.69
N MET A 56 -10.58 -13.95 10.87
CA MET A 56 -9.71 -13.65 12.02
C MET A 56 -8.25 -14.01 11.72
N ILE A 57 -8.02 -15.11 11.00
CA ILE A 57 -6.71 -15.52 10.51
C ILE A 57 -6.22 -14.54 9.42
N LEU A 58 -7.06 -14.17 8.47
CA LEU A 58 -6.71 -13.24 7.39
C LEU A 58 -6.38 -11.85 7.92
N THR A 59 -7.16 -11.32 8.87
CA THR A 59 -6.85 -10.04 9.52
C THR A 59 -5.60 -10.14 10.37
N ALA A 60 -5.39 -11.22 11.12
CA ALA A 60 -4.15 -11.43 11.87
C ALA A 60 -2.92 -11.47 10.96
N PHE A 61 -2.99 -12.13 9.81
CA PHE A 61 -1.89 -12.16 8.84
C PHE A 61 -1.65 -10.81 8.17
N LEU A 62 -2.71 -10.08 7.80
CA LEU A 62 -2.56 -8.73 7.24
C LEU A 62 -1.97 -7.76 8.28
N SER A 63 -2.40 -7.85 9.53
CA SER A 63 -1.82 -7.08 10.64
C SER A 63 -0.36 -7.43 10.88
N LEU A 64 0.02 -8.71 10.80
CA LEU A 64 1.42 -9.14 10.93
C LEU A 64 2.28 -8.66 9.75
N ALA A 65 1.78 -8.70 8.52
CA ALA A 65 2.50 -8.20 7.36
C ALA A 65 2.78 -6.69 7.45
N GLN A 66 1.82 -5.91 7.97
CA GLN A 66 1.98 -4.49 8.30
C GLN A 66 2.94 -4.23 9.47
N LEU A 67 3.28 -5.26 10.24
CA LEU A 67 4.22 -5.18 11.37
C LEU A 67 5.64 -5.62 10.96
N GLN A 68 5.74 -6.54 9.99
CA GLN A 68 7.01 -7.07 9.47
C GLN A 68 7.65 -6.14 8.43
N MET A 69 6.85 -5.47 7.62
CA MET A 69 7.26 -4.24 6.94
C MET A 69 6.96 -3.15 7.96
N GLY A 70 7.97 -2.46 8.51
CA GLY A 70 7.71 -1.34 9.43
C GLY A 70 6.91 -0.22 8.75
N SER A 71 6.94 0.99 9.30
CA SER A 71 6.47 2.18 8.58
C SER A 71 7.25 2.34 7.27
N ASN A 72 6.79 1.72 6.19
CA ASN A 72 7.32 1.89 4.85
C ASN A 72 6.67 3.16 4.30
N ASP A 73 7.22 4.28 4.73
CA ASP A 73 6.86 5.59 4.21
C ASP A 73 7.83 5.89 3.06
N PRO A 74 7.38 5.76 1.80
CA PRO A 74 8.25 5.97 0.65
C PRO A 74 8.78 7.41 0.58
N ASP A 75 8.10 8.38 1.19
CA ASP A 75 8.54 9.77 1.18
C ASP A 75 9.67 9.98 2.19
N VAL A 76 9.61 9.33 3.36
CA VAL A 76 10.71 9.30 4.33
C VAL A 76 11.92 8.56 3.76
N ASP A 77 11.73 7.40 3.10
CA ASP A 77 12.82 6.66 2.47
C ASP A 77 13.51 7.46 1.36
N ARG A 78 12.74 8.24 0.59
CA ARG A 78 13.28 9.16 -0.42
C ARG A 78 14.05 10.30 0.21
N LEU A 79 13.52 10.89 1.28
CA LEU A 79 14.17 11.97 2.01
C LEU A 79 15.51 11.51 2.61
N ASP A 80 15.54 10.36 3.29
CA ASP A 80 16.77 9.80 3.88
C ASP A 80 17.83 9.50 2.81
N ARG A 81 17.39 8.98 1.66
CA ARG A 81 18.26 8.76 0.50
C ARG A 81 18.77 10.07 -0.07
N ALA A 82 17.92 11.08 -0.22
CA ALA A 82 18.30 12.39 -0.73
C ALA A 82 19.26 13.10 0.22
N ALA A 83 19.03 13.02 1.53
CA ALA A 83 19.91 13.58 2.56
C ALA A 83 21.28 12.90 2.57
N SER A 84 21.33 11.57 2.55
CA SER A 84 22.59 10.82 2.50
C SER A 84 23.37 11.08 1.22
N LEU A 85 22.71 11.10 0.05
CA LEU A 85 23.34 11.42 -1.23
C LEU A 85 23.78 12.89 -1.31
N GLY A 86 22.98 13.82 -0.82
CA GLY A 86 23.31 15.24 -0.80
C GLY A 86 24.52 15.51 0.09
N LEU A 87 24.57 14.90 1.28
CA LEU A 87 25.71 14.98 2.19
C LEU A 87 26.95 14.32 1.58
N ASP A 88 26.81 13.13 0.98
CA ASP A 88 27.90 12.46 0.27
C ASP A 88 28.44 13.34 -0.85
N ARG A 89 27.58 13.94 -1.69
CA ARG A 89 28.03 14.86 -2.75
C ARG A 89 28.75 16.08 -2.21
N LEU A 90 28.21 16.72 -1.17
CA LEU A 90 28.85 17.87 -0.51
C LEU A 90 30.21 17.50 0.10
N THR A 91 30.39 16.25 0.54
CA THR A 91 31.59 15.79 1.25
C THR A 91 32.46 14.85 0.42
N SER A 92 32.12 14.57 -0.84
CA SER A 92 32.84 13.63 -1.70
C SER A 92 34.14 14.21 -2.26
N GLY A 93 34.24 15.54 -2.31
CA GLY A 93 35.41 16.23 -2.82
C GLY A 93 35.20 17.73 -2.95
N GLU A 94 35.93 18.31 -3.89
CA GLU A 94 36.06 19.76 -4.08
C GLU A 94 34.88 20.40 -4.80
N GLY A 95 34.01 19.59 -5.39
CA GLY A 95 32.90 20.06 -6.23
C GLY A 95 33.40 20.51 -7.60
N TRP A 96 32.47 20.87 -8.47
CA TRP A 96 32.79 21.31 -9.82
C TRP A 96 31.74 22.26 -10.36
N PHE A 97 32.17 23.18 -11.21
CA PHE A 97 31.33 24.08 -11.99
C PHE A 97 31.60 23.86 -13.47
N VAL A 98 30.52 23.75 -14.26
CA VAL A 98 30.57 23.74 -15.72
C VAL A 98 29.76 24.94 -16.22
N PRO A 99 30.41 25.90 -16.89
CA PRO A 99 29.71 27.02 -17.50
C PRO A 99 28.83 26.55 -18.66
N MET A 100 27.77 27.29 -18.94
CA MET A 100 26.93 27.09 -20.12
C MET A 100 27.05 28.33 -21.00
N THR A 101 27.39 28.14 -22.26
CA THR A 101 27.34 29.21 -23.27
C THR A 101 26.14 28.98 -24.19
N ASP A 102 26.15 27.88 -24.95
CA ASP A 102 24.99 27.35 -25.71
C ASP A 102 24.62 25.93 -25.25
N VAL A 103 25.63 25.16 -24.86
CA VAL A 103 25.57 23.83 -24.25
C VAL A 103 26.53 23.83 -23.06
N LEU A 104 26.37 22.89 -22.12
CA LEU A 104 27.31 22.68 -21.03
C LEU A 104 28.72 22.47 -21.58
N ASP A 105 29.63 23.36 -21.20
CA ASP A 105 31.02 23.35 -21.66
C ASP A 105 31.93 22.64 -20.65
N TYR A 106 31.96 21.32 -20.76
CA TYR A 106 32.81 20.48 -19.91
C TYR A 106 34.31 20.71 -20.11
N ALA A 107 34.75 21.35 -21.20
CA ALA A 107 36.16 21.63 -21.41
C ALA A 107 36.65 22.77 -20.51
N ASN A 108 35.74 23.67 -20.12
CA ASN A 108 36.00 24.76 -19.18
C ASN A 108 35.46 24.44 -17.76
N ALA A 109 35.27 23.16 -17.45
CA ALA A 109 34.91 22.71 -16.11
C ALA A 109 36.02 23.04 -15.11
N THR A 110 35.66 23.50 -13.93
CA THR A 110 36.63 23.87 -12.88
C THR A 110 36.14 23.44 -11.48
N GLU A 111 37.09 23.07 -10.63
CA GLU A 111 36.87 22.75 -9.21
C GLU A 111 36.82 24.02 -8.34
N ASP A 112 37.24 25.15 -8.90
CA ASP A 112 37.27 26.48 -8.28
C ASP A 112 35.92 27.21 -8.39
N TRP A 113 34.81 26.46 -8.30
CA TRP A 113 33.46 27.01 -8.36
C TRP A 113 33.21 28.11 -7.32
N HIS A 114 33.85 27.98 -6.16
CA HIS A 114 33.75 28.90 -5.03
C HIS A 114 34.28 30.33 -5.33
N ALA A 115 35.09 30.49 -6.38
CA ALA A 115 35.65 31.78 -6.79
C ALA A 115 34.71 32.61 -7.69
N PHE A 116 33.63 32.02 -8.20
CA PHE A 116 32.70 32.67 -9.12
C PHE A 116 31.53 33.35 -8.39
N SER A 117 30.98 34.40 -9.00
CA SER A 117 29.79 35.09 -8.47
C SER A 117 28.52 34.28 -8.71
N ALA A 118 27.46 34.64 -8.00
CA ALA A 118 26.15 34.00 -8.14
C ALA A 118 25.59 34.10 -9.56
N GLU A 119 25.82 35.21 -10.28
CA GLU A 119 25.35 35.33 -11.66
C GLU A 119 26.01 34.30 -12.58
N VAL A 120 27.33 34.12 -12.47
CA VAL A 120 28.07 33.15 -13.29
C VAL A 120 27.69 31.72 -12.95
N LEU A 121 27.53 31.42 -11.66
CA LEU A 121 27.12 30.08 -11.22
C LEU A 121 25.71 29.73 -11.67
N HIS A 122 24.81 30.73 -11.78
CA HIS A 122 23.45 30.54 -12.28
C HIS A 122 23.40 30.26 -13.78
N GLU A 123 24.34 30.79 -14.56
CA GLU A 123 24.42 30.53 -16.00
C GLU A 123 24.88 29.10 -16.30
N GLY A 124 25.50 28.38 -15.35
CA GLY A 124 26.03 27.03 -15.55
C GLY A 124 25.39 25.96 -14.68
N ARG A 125 26.08 24.83 -14.57
CA ARG A 125 25.79 23.78 -13.61
C ARG A 125 26.88 23.73 -12.56
N VAL A 126 26.48 23.81 -11.30
CA VAL A 126 27.37 23.69 -10.16
C VAL A 126 26.99 22.47 -9.33
N GLN A 127 27.99 21.65 -8.99
CA GLN A 127 27.90 20.65 -7.95
C GLN A 127 28.79 21.12 -6.79
N PRO A 128 28.20 21.61 -5.68
CA PRO A 128 28.97 22.09 -4.55
C PRO A 128 29.71 20.93 -3.88
N GLY A 129 30.97 21.18 -3.51
CA GLY A 129 31.78 20.26 -2.72
C GLY A 129 32.60 21.06 -1.73
N LEU A 130 32.59 20.63 -0.47
CA LEU A 130 33.13 21.38 0.65
C LEU A 130 34.48 20.83 1.12
N MET A 131 34.92 19.69 0.59
CA MET A 131 36.19 19.10 0.99
C MET A 131 37.31 19.52 0.06
N ASN A 132 38.45 19.87 0.64
CA ASN A 132 39.72 20.05 -0.04
C ASN A 132 40.76 19.25 0.75
N GLN A 133 41.51 18.35 0.11
CA GLN A 133 42.54 17.52 0.76
C GLN A 133 42.06 16.83 2.07
N TYR A 134 40.86 16.25 2.06
CA TYR A 134 40.22 15.59 3.22
C TYR A 134 39.90 16.49 4.42
N ARG A 135 39.95 17.82 4.24
CA ARG A 135 39.51 18.81 5.22
C ARG A 135 38.37 19.63 4.64
N LEU A 136 37.52 20.17 5.52
CA LEU A 136 36.52 21.14 5.10
C LEU A 136 37.20 22.46 4.77
N ASP A 137 36.91 23.01 3.60
CA ASP A 137 37.47 24.26 3.11
C ASP A 137 36.53 25.42 3.46
N GLU A 138 37.01 26.34 4.30
CA GLU A 138 36.22 27.49 4.76
C GLU A 138 35.81 28.42 3.61
N GLN A 139 36.63 28.54 2.56
CA GLN A 139 36.32 29.39 1.42
C GLN A 139 35.14 28.81 0.63
N LYS A 140 35.11 27.48 0.47
CA LYS A 140 33.99 26.78 -0.19
C LYS A 140 32.72 26.85 0.65
N ILE A 141 32.83 26.70 1.97
CA ILE A 141 31.70 26.87 2.90
C ILE A 141 31.11 28.28 2.79
N GLN A 142 31.97 29.30 2.79
CA GLN A 142 31.52 30.68 2.62
C GLN A 142 30.87 30.86 1.25
N ALA A 143 31.47 30.39 0.17
CA ALA A 143 30.94 30.56 -1.19
C ALA A 143 29.59 29.88 -1.45
N LEU A 144 29.10 28.98 -0.57
CA LEU A 144 27.78 28.37 -0.70
C LEU A 144 26.65 29.40 -0.82
N HIS A 145 26.76 30.58 -0.19
CA HIS A 145 25.72 31.62 -0.30
C HIS A 145 25.62 32.23 -1.72
N ASN A 146 26.64 32.04 -2.56
CA ASN A 146 26.60 32.47 -3.95
C ASN A 146 25.90 31.45 -4.86
N VAL A 147 25.62 30.23 -4.38
CA VAL A 147 24.90 29.24 -5.16
C VAL A 147 23.40 29.43 -4.95
N THR A 148 22.63 29.50 -6.04
CA THR A 148 21.17 29.57 -5.96
C THR A 148 20.58 28.28 -5.39
N GLU A 149 19.40 28.35 -4.77
CA GLU A 149 18.73 27.17 -4.21
C GLU A 149 18.49 26.09 -5.29
N ASP A 150 18.03 26.50 -6.47
CA ASP A 150 17.82 25.59 -7.61
C ASP A 150 19.13 24.94 -8.07
N GLY A 151 20.23 25.71 -8.09
CA GLY A 151 21.56 25.20 -8.44
C GLY A 151 22.08 24.20 -7.41
N MET A 152 21.87 24.49 -6.12
CA MET A 152 22.17 23.57 -5.01
C MET A 152 21.36 22.28 -5.13
N ALA A 153 20.04 22.39 -5.29
CA ALA A 153 19.15 21.24 -5.38
C ALA A 153 19.51 20.34 -6.58
N ALA A 154 19.75 20.93 -7.74
CA ALA A 154 20.17 20.21 -8.94
C ALA A 154 21.55 19.55 -8.78
N GLY A 155 22.52 20.25 -8.19
CA GLY A 155 23.86 19.73 -7.92
C GLY A 155 23.85 18.55 -6.94
N LEU A 156 23.02 18.62 -5.92
CA LEU A 156 22.85 17.56 -4.92
C LEU A 156 21.91 16.43 -5.36
N GLY A 157 21.16 16.64 -6.46
CA GLY A 157 20.23 15.66 -6.99
C GLY A 157 18.97 15.51 -6.13
N LEU A 158 18.55 16.60 -5.51
CA LEU A 158 17.28 16.68 -4.80
C LEU A 158 16.14 16.74 -5.83
N ALA A 159 14.99 16.20 -5.47
CA ALA A 159 13.78 16.29 -6.29
C ALA A 159 13.14 17.68 -6.16
N ASP A 160 12.34 18.07 -7.14
CA ASP A 160 11.71 19.41 -7.22
C ASP A 160 10.74 19.71 -6.05
N ASP A 161 10.32 18.67 -5.31
CA ASP A 161 9.47 18.76 -4.13
C ASP A 161 10.24 18.88 -2.81
N MET A 162 11.58 18.89 -2.86
CA MET A 162 12.46 18.95 -1.69
C MET A 162 13.20 20.29 -1.63
N SER A 163 13.31 20.86 -0.43
CA SER A 163 14.15 22.02 -0.17
C SER A 163 15.33 21.66 0.75
N LEU A 164 16.44 22.36 0.59
CA LEU A 164 17.65 22.15 1.39
C LEU A 164 17.80 23.26 2.43
N HIS A 165 17.91 22.86 3.69
CA HIS A 165 18.39 23.75 4.75
C HIS A 165 19.71 23.23 5.31
N LEU A 166 20.80 23.94 5.06
CA LEU A 166 22.14 23.57 5.52
C LEU A 166 22.61 24.53 6.61
N SER A 167 22.95 23.98 7.78
CA SER A 167 23.58 24.71 8.88
C SER A 167 24.90 24.04 9.24
N ILE A 168 26.00 24.80 9.15
CA ILE A 168 27.35 24.32 9.45
C ILE A 168 27.81 25.04 10.72
N THR A 169 28.11 24.26 11.76
CA THR A 169 28.66 24.78 13.03
C THR A 169 30.06 24.24 13.23
N VAL A 170 31.05 25.13 13.37
CA VAL A 170 32.44 24.76 13.64
C VAL A 170 32.60 24.49 15.13
N VAL A 171 32.91 23.24 15.49
CA VAL A 171 33.09 22.81 16.88
C VAL A 171 34.54 22.96 17.33
N ASN A 172 35.50 22.74 16.42
CA ASN A 172 36.92 22.90 16.65
C ASN A 172 37.60 23.25 15.32
N SER A 173 38.55 24.19 15.33
CA SER A 173 39.38 24.53 14.17
C SER A 173 40.84 24.61 14.64
N ASP A 174 41.76 24.12 13.81
CA ASP A 174 43.21 24.19 14.08
C ASP A 174 43.75 25.62 13.88
N ASP A 175 42.98 26.52 13.27
CA ASP A 175 43.33 27.93 13.01
C ASP A 175 43.00 28.84 14.22
N ALA A 176 43.64 28.57 15.36
CA ALA A 176 43.60 29.40 16.57
C ALA A 176 44.91 30.18 16.80
#